data_AF-A0A847Z7C1-F1
#
_entry.id   AF-A0A847Z7C1-F1
#
_cell.length_a   1.000
_cell.length_b   1.000
_cell.length_c   1.000
_cell.angle_alpha   90.00
_cell.angle_beta   90.00
_cell.angle_gamma   90.00
#
_symmetry.space_group_name_H-M   'P 1'
#
loop_
_entity.id
_entity.type
_entity.pdbx_description
1 polymer ?
#
loop_
_entity_poly.entity_id
_entity_poly.type
_entity_poly.pdbx_seq_one_letter_code
_entity_poly.pdbx_strand_id
1 'polypeptide(L)' 'MDISVILKIAGIALVTTIINQILKRTDKEDLASLVTLTGVIVILGIILSMLSDLFATVKTMFDLY' A
#
# COMPACT_ATOMS: atom_id res chain seq x y z
N MET A 1 15.12 -6.14 -9.06
CA MET A 1 13.68 -5.95 -8.77
C MET A 1 13.36 -6.85 -7.60
N ASP A 2 13.50 -6.32 -6.39
CA ASP A 2 13.43 -7.10 -5.17
C ASP A 2 12.03 -7.63 -4.92
N ILE A 3 11.90 -8.96 -4.92
CA ILE A 3 10.70 -9.72 -4.56
C ILE A 3 10.12 -9.27 -3.22
N SER A 4 10.96 -8.69 -2.35
CA SER A 4 10.59 -8.06 -1.08
C SER A 4 9.49 -7.01 -1.21
N VAL A 5 9.45 -6.22 -2.29
CA VAL A 5 8.41 -5.19 -2.48
C VAL A 5 7.06 -5.84 -2.79
N ILE A 6 7.06 -6.82 -3.69
CA ILE A 6 5.86 -7.57 -4.07
C ILE A 6 5.30 -8.34 -2.85
N LEU A 7 6.17 -8.99 -2.07
CA LEU A 7 5.78 -9.68 -0.83
C LEU A 7 5.22 -8.71 0.22
N LYS A 8 5.78 -7.50 0.35
CA LYS A 8 5.25 -6.47 1.26
C LYS A 8 3.83 -6.05 0.88
N ILE A 9 3.60 -5.75 -0.41
CA ILE A 9 2.29 -5.32 -0.91
C ILE A 9 1.28 -6.45 -0.76
N ALA A 10 1.66 -7.69 -1.12
CA ALA A 10 0.80 -8.86 -0.99
C ALA A 10 0.41 -9.14 0.46
N GLY A 11 1.36 -9.04 1.40
CA GLY A 11 1.09 -9.22 2.83
C GLY A 11 0.10 -8.19 3.37
N ILE A 12 0.27 -6.90 3.03
CA ILE A 12 -0.64 -5.83 3.44
C ILE A 12 -2.03 -6.01 2.84
N ALA A 13 -2.11 -6.39 1.55
CA ALA A 13 -3.38 -6.67 0.89
C ALA A 13 -4.13 -7.82 1.58
N LEU A 14 -3.44 -8.92 1.89
CA LEU A 14 -4.01 -10.08 2.59
C LEU A 14 -4.56 -9.70 3.97
N VAL A 15 -3.77 -8.99 4.78
CA VAL A 15 -4.20 -8.53 6.12
C VAL A 15 -5.42 -7.62 6.01
N THR A 16 -5.40 -6.68 5.07
CA THR A 16 -6.52 -5.74 4.89
C THR A 16 -7.81 -6.46 4.48
N THR A 17 -7.72 -7.46 3.59
CA THR A 17 -8.86 -8.29 3.19
C THR A 17 -9.40 -9.10 4.38
N ILE A 18 -8.52 -9.71 5.18
CA ILE A 18 -8.93 -10.50 6.35
C ILE A 18 -9.66 -9.61 7.36
N ILE A 19 -9.14 -8.42 7.68
CA ILE A 19 -9.79 -7.48 8.60
C ILE A 19 -11.17 -7.06 8.07
N ASN A 20 -11.27 -6.74 6.78
CA ASN A 20 -12.54 -6.37 6.15
C ASN A 20 -13.57 -7.50 6.25
N GLN A 21 -13.14 -8.73 6.00
CA GLN A 21 -14.00 -9.91 6.05
C GLN A 21 -14.50 -10.22 7.46
N ILE A 22 -13.66 -10.01 8.49
CA ILE A 22 -14.05 -10.15 9.90
C ILE A 22 -15.04 -9.05 10.32
N LEU A 23 -14.81 -7.80 9.90
CA LEU A 23 -15.72 -6.69 10.22
C LEU A 23 -17.11 -6.86 9.59
N LYS A 24 -17.18 -7.33 8.34
CA LYS A 24 -18.44 -7.70 7.68
C LYS A 24 -19.18 -8.82 8.41
N ARG A 25 -18.46 -9.78 9.00
CA ARG A 25 -19.04 -10.87 9.81
C ARG A 25 -19.56 -10.41 11.18
N THR A 26 -19.19 -9.22 11.63
CA THR A 26 -19.55 -8.67 12.94
C THR A 26 -20.67 -7.62 12.83
N ASP A 27 -21.38 -7.56 11.69
CA ASP A 27 -22.41 -6.55 11.36
C ASP A 27 -21.91 -5.08 11.44
N LYS A 28 -20.59 -4.85 11.38
CA LYS A 28 -19.97 -3.52 11.40
C LYS A 28 -19.58 -3.07 9.99
N GLU A 29 -20.57 -2.90 9.12
CA GLU A 29 -20.36 -2.51 7.72
C GLU A 29 -19.70 -1.13 7.56
N ASP A 30 -20.00 -0.17 8.44
CA ASP A 30 -19.38 1.16 8.41
C ASP A 30 -17.86 1.07 8.59
N LEU A 31 -17.40 0.25 9.54
CA LEU A 31 -15.97 0.05 9.75
C LEU A 31 -15.35 -0.76 8.61
N ALA A 32 -16.07 -1.74 8.05
CA ALA A 32 -15.57 -2.53 6.93
C ALA A 32 -15.25 -1.62 5.73
N SER A 33 -16.15 -0.68 5.45
CA SER A 33 -16.02 0.32 4.38
C SER A 33 -14.77 1.19 4.58
N LEU A 34 -14.57 1.69 5.80
CA LEU A 34 -13.38 2.48 6.17
C LEU A 34 -12.08 1.69 6.00
N VAL A 35 -12.05 0.41 6.40
CA VAL A 35 -10.87 -0.46 6.25
C VAL A 35 -10.51 -0.66 4.77
N THR A 36 -11.50 -0.85 3.89
CA THR A 36 -11.25 -0.91 2.43
C THR A 36 -10.61 0.37 1.92
N LEU A 37 -11.10 1.54 2.34
CA LEU A 37 -10.53 2.83 1.94
C LEU A 37 -9.09 2.98 2.46
N THR A 38 -8.83 2.63 3.72
CA THR A 38 -7.49 2.62 4.30
C THR A 38 -6.55 1.70 3.53
N GLY A 39 -7.02 0.51 3.13
CA GLY A 39 -6.25 -0.41 2.30
C GLY A 39 -5.75 0.20 1.00
N VAL A 40 -6.63 0.92 0.29
CA VAL A 40 -6.27 1.63 -0.94
C VAL A 40 -5.24 2.73 -0.66
N ILE A 41 -5.44 3.53 0.39
CA ILE A 41 -4.51 4.62 0.76
C ILE A 41 -3.12 4.08 1.07
N VAL A 42 -3.01 2.95 1.79
CA VAL A 42 -1.72 2.33 2.12
C VAL A 42 -1.00 1.86 0.85
N ILE A 43 -1.72 1.23 -0.08
CA ILE A 43 -1.14 0.79 -1.36
C ILE A 43 -0.63 2.00 -2.16
N LEU A 44 -1.41 3.09 -2.22
CA LEU A 44 -0.97 4.33 -2.86
C LEU A 44 0.31 4.88 -2.23
N GLY A 45 0.43 4.85 -0.89
CA GLY A 45 1.65 5.26 -0.19
C GLY A 45 2.90 4.47 -0.60
N ILE A 46 2.76 3.15 -0.82
CA ILE A 46 3.87 2.31 -1.29
C ILE A 46 4.29 2.71 -2.71
N ILE A 47 3.34 2.96 -3.60
CA ILE A 47 3.61 3.41 -4.98
C ILE A 47 4.32 4.76 -4.96
N LEU A 48 3.88 5.69 -4.10
CA LEU A 48 4.51 7.00 -3.97
C LEU A 48 5.97 6.92 -3.49
N SER A 49 6.27 6.03 -2.54
CA SER A 49 7.65 5.79 -2.10
C SER A 49 8.52 5.29 -3.25
N MET A 50 8.03 4.34 -4.04
CA MET A 50 8.76 3.82 -5.21
C MET A 50 8.98 4.91 -6.27
N LEU A 51 7.98 5.77 -6.46
CA LEU A 51 8.09 6.90 -7.38
C LEU A 51 9.11 7.93 -6.88
N SER A 52 9.14 8.21 -5.58
CA SER A 52 10.13 9.09 -4.96
C SER A 52 11.55 8.56 -5.12
N ASP A 53 11.78 7.26 -4.92
CA ASP A 53 13.08 6.63 -5.13
C ASP A 53 13.53 6.72 -6.59
N LEU A 54 12.57 6.56 -7.52
CA LEU A 54 12.85 6.70 -8.93
C LEU A 54 13.20 8.15 -9.30
N PHE A 55 12.45 9.13 -8.79
CA PHE A 55 12.75 10.55 -8.95
C PHE A 55 14.10 10.94 -8.34
N ALA A 56 14.43 10.42 -7.15
CA ALA A 56 15.74 10.63 -6.53
C ALA A 56 16.87 10.06 -7.40
N THR A 57 16.68 8.84 -7.93
CA THR A 57 17.63 8.21 -8.85
C THR A 57 17.82 9.04 -10.11
N VAL A 58 16.73 9.54 -10.70
CA VAL A 58 16.79 10.43 -11.87
C VAL A 58 17.53 11.73 -11.52
N LYS A 59 17.21 12.36 -10.39
CA LYS A 59 17.87 13.60 -9.96
C LYS A 59 19.38 13.40 -9.75
N THR A 60 19.80 12.27 -9.18
CA THR A 60 21.21 11.88 -9.02
C THR A 60 21.89 11.60 -10.35
N MET A 61 21.22 10.91 -11.28
CA MET A 61 21.80 10.59 -12.60
C MET A 61 21.95 11.82 -13.49
N PHE A 62 21.07 12.81 -13.33
CA PHE A 62 21.15 14.09 -14.03
C PHE A 62 21.98 15.15 -13.30
N ASP A 63 22.65 14.79 -12.19
CA ASP A 63 23.50 15.69 -11.39
C ASP A 63 22.85 17.05 -11.09
N LEU A 64 21.52 17.05 -10.89
CA LEU A 64 20.76 18.23 -10.47
C LEU A 64 21.00 18.45 -8.97
N TYR A 65 22.19 18.92 -8.60
CA TYR A 65 22.45 19.53 -7.31
C TYR A 65 22.17 21.04 -7.36
#